data_AF-A0A519QQ08-F1
#
_entry.id   AF-A0A519QQ08-F1
#
_cell.length_a   1.000
_cell.length_b   1.000
_cell.length_c   1.000
_cell.angle_alpha   90.00
_cell.angle_beta   90.00
_cell.angle_gamma   90.00
#
_symmetry.space_group_name_H-M   'P 1'
#
loop_
_entity.id
_entity.type
_entity.pdbx_description
1 polymer ?
#
loop_
_entity_poly.entity_id
_entity_poly.type
_entity_poly.pdbx_seq_one_letter_code
_entity_poly.pdbx_strand_id
1 'polypeptide(L)'
;MPSSLPQKIVKPRREKDDRSSPAHRAWVRRHHCCVSGCERLPIECAHVRVGTDGGVALKPSDHWTVSLCTVHHAEQHRIGEPAFERRHGIDLRAIASEFASRSPHVTTSKTQA
;
A
#
# COMPACT_ATOMS: atom_id res chain seq x y z
N MET A 1 10.49 37.68 26.46
CA MET A 1 9.80 36.60 27.20
C MET A 1 10.49 35.29 26.86
N PRO A 2 11.09 34.57 27.81
CA PRO A 2 11.71 33.28 27.52
C PRO A 2 10.63 32.28 27.07
N SER A 3 10.96 31.47 26.05
CA SER A 3 10.08 30.41 25.54
C SER A 3 9.73 29.44 26.66
N SER A 4 8.44 29.23 26.92
CA SER A 4 7.94 28.31 27.96
C SER A 4 8.01 26.84 27.56
N LEU A 5 8.48 26.53 26.35
CA LEU A 5 8.54 25.16 25.85
C LEU A 5 9.86 24.48 26.23
N PRO A 6 9.82 23.19 26.62
CA PRO A 6 11.03 22.43 26.92
C PRO A 6 11.88 22.19 25.67
N GLN A 7 13.15 21.86 25.88
CA GLN A 7 14.11 21.56 24.82
C GLN A 7 13.62 20.40 23.94
N LYS A 8 13.79 20.55 22.62
CA LYS A 8 13.38 19.53 21.63
C LYS A 8 14.28 18.31 21.74
N ILE A 9 13.68 17.12 21.89
CA ILE A 9 14.42 15.86 21.83
C ILE A 9 14.97 15.66 20.42
N VAL A 10 16.28 15.61 20.28
CA VAL A 10 16.96 15.25 19.02
C VAL A 10 16.95 13.73 18.90
N LYS A 11 16.05 13.20 18.06
CA LYS A 11 16.02 11.76 17.75
C LYS A 11 17.05 11.45 16.66
N PRO A 12 17.77 10.33 16.73
CA PRO A 12 18.66 9.90 15.65
C PRO A 12 17.84 9.69 14.38
N ARG A 13 18.46 9.98 13.22
CA ARG A 13 17.82 9.73 11.93
C ARG A 13 17.61 8.23 11.79
N ARG A 14 16.34 7.80 11.75
CA ARG A 14 15.98 6.39 11.50
C ARG A 14 16.54 5.98 10.14
N GLU A 15 17.20 4.83 10.08
CA GLU A 15 17.64 4.26 8.81
C GLU A 15 16.44 4.05 7.88
N LYS A 16 16.69 4.15 6.57
CA LYS A 16 15.63 4.00 5.58
C LYS A 16 15.17 2.54 5.59
N ASP A 17 13.89 2.34 5.86
CA ASP A 17 13.24 1.04 5.74
C ASP A 17 12.87 0.82 4.27
N ASP A 18 13.61 -0.05 3.58
CA ASP A 18 13.38 -0.36 2.17
C ASP A 18 12.01 -1.00 1.92
N ARG A 19 11.31 -1.45 2.96
CA ARG A 19 9.94 -2.00 2.89
C ARG A 19 8.87 -0.91 2.93
N SER A 20 9.21 0.31 3.33
CA SER A 20 8.27 1.42 3.47
C SER A 20 8.62 2.55 2.51
N SER A 21 7.77 2.77 1.51
CA SER A 21 7.90 3.85 0.54
C SER A 21 6.65 4.74 0.59
N PRO A 22 6.66 5.81 1.41
CA PRO A 22 5.59 6.80 1.43
C PRO A 22 5.31 7.41 0.06
N ALA A 23 6.35 7.58 -0.76
CA ALA A 23 6.23 8.12 -2.11
C ALA A 23 5.49 7.16 -3.06
N HIS A 24 5.79 5.86 -3.00
CA HIS A 24 5.02 4.85 -3.74
C HIS A 24 3.54 4.84 -3.32
N ARG A 25 3.28 4.82 -2.01
CA ARG A 25 1.91 4.89 -1.48
C ARG A 25 1.15 6.13 -1.93
N ALA A 26 1.81 7.28 -2.05
CA ALA A 26 1.21 8.50 -2.57
C ALA A 26 0.94 8.42 -4.08
N TRP A 27 1.81 7.75 -4.83
CA TRP A 27 1.65 7.51 -6.26
C TRP A 27 0.50 6.53 -6.56
N VAL A 28 0.36 5.44 -5.80
CA VAL A 28 -0.77 4.49 -5.93
C VAL A 28 -2.12 5.20 -5.77
N ARG A 29 -2.25 6.09 -4.78
CA ARG A 29 -3.49 6.87 -4.52
C ARG A 29 -3.93 7.80 -5.66
N ARG A 30 -3.09 8.02 -6.68
CA ARG A 30 -3.43 8.85 -7.85
C ARG A 30 -4.16 8.07 -8.95
N HIS A 31 -4.29 6.75 -8.80
CA HIS A 31 -4.98 5.89 -9.77
C HIS A 31 -6.41 5.63 -9.33
N HIS A 32 -7.30 5.38 -10.29
CA HIS A 32 -8.68 4.94 -9.98
C HIS A 32 -8.69 3.57 -9.31
N CYS A 33 -9.86 3.18 -8.80
CA CYS A 33 -10.05 1.89 -8.14
C CYS A 33 -9.76 0.75 -9.13
N CYS A 34 -9.06 -0.29 -8.68
CA CYS A 34 -8.73 -1.46 -9.51
C CYS A 34 -9.94 -2.29 -9.94
N VAL A 35 -11.09 -2.09 -9.29
CA VAL A 35 -12.35 -2.72 -9.70
C VAL A 35 -12.85 -2.07 -10.99
N SER A 36 -13.03 -2.88 -12.03
CA SER A 36 -13.47 -2.46 -13.36
C SER A 36 -14.72 -1.58 -13.33
N GLY A 37 -14.65 -0.41 -13.96
CA GLY A 37 -15.75 0.55 -14.04
C GLY A 37 -16.00 1.36 -12.75
N CYS A 38 -15.14 1.26 -11.74
CA CYS A 38 -15.29 2.03 -10.50
C CYS A 38 -14.45 3.31 -10.50
N GLU A 39 -15.12 4.46 -10.58
CA GLU A 39 -14.50 5.78 -10.52
C GLU A 39 -14.71 6.49 -9.17
N ARG A 40 -15.17 5.75 -8.14
CA ARG A 40 -15.48 6.34 -6.83
C ARG A 40 -14.21 6.87 -6.16
N LEU A 41 -14.39 8.00 -5.46
CA LEU A 41 -13.40 8.65 -4.61
C LEU A 41 -13.89 8.67 -3.15
N PRO A 42 -12.98 8.86 -2.17
CA PRO A 42 -11.52 8.95 -2.31
C PRO A 42 -10.88 7.58 -2.53
N ILE A 43 -9.66 7.60 -3.09
CA ILE A 43 -8.82 6.41 -3.29
C ILE A 43 -7.87 6.24 -2.10
N GLU A 44 -7.81 5.00 -1.64
CA GLU A 44 -6.92 4.54 -0.59
C GLU A 44 -5.90 3.56 -1.17
N CYS A 45 -4.77 3.46 -0.49
CA CYS A 45 -3.73 2.50 -0.80
C CYS A 45 -3.95 1.28 0.08
N ALA A 46 -4.43 0.19 -0.51
CA ALA A 46 -4.70 -1.06 0.17
C ALA A 46 -3.48 -1.97 0.09
N HIS A 47 -3.06 -2.55 1.22
CA HIS A 47 -1.99 -3.53 1.26
C HIS A 47 -2.54 -4.93 0.98
N VAL A 48 -1.96 -5.61 -0.01
CA VAL A 48 -2.25 -7.01 -0.32
C VAL A 48 -1.41 -7.89 0.59
N ARG A 49 -2.03 -8.87 1.26
CA ARG A 49 -1.37 -9.73 2.25
C ARG A 49 -1.18 -11.15 1.74
N VAL A 50 -2.18 -11.72 1.11
CA VAL A 50 -2.15 -13.11 0.62
C VAL A 50 -1.06 -13.27 -0.45
N GLY A 51 -0.14 -14.21 -0.23
CA GLY A 51 0.94 -14.53 -1.18
C GLY A 51 2.03 -13.46 -1.30
N THR A 52 2.24 -12.65 -0.25
CA THR A 52 3.24 -11.55 -0.22
C THR A 52 4.28 -11.75 0.88
N ASP A 53 5.15 -10.75 1.11
CA ASP A 53 6.20 -10.75 2.15
C ASP A 53 5.67 -10.38 3.56
N GLY A 54 4.35 -10.29 3.71
CA GLY A 54 3.68 -10.11 4.98
C GLY A 54 3.70 -11.39 5.83
N GLY A 55 3.64 -11.23 7.14
CA GLY A 55 3.62 -12.33 8.11
C GLY A 55 2.78 -12.01 9.34
N VAL A 56 2.73 -12.93 10.31
CA VAL A 56 2.07 -12.67 11.60
C VAL A 56 2.75 -11.47 12.26
N ALA A 57 1.97 -10.42 12.57
CA ALA A 57 2.45 -9.13 13.08
C ALA A 57 3.42 -8.35 12.16
N LEU A 58 3.60 -8.77 10.91
CA LEU A 58 4.46 -8.11 9.94
C LEU A 58 3.65 -7.56 8.78
N LYS A 59 3.63 -6.23 8.65
CA LYS A 59 3.00 -5.54 7.53
C LYS A 59 3.75 -5.88 6.23
N PRO A 60 3.05 -6.20 5.12
CA PRO A 60 3.67 -6.34 3.81
C PRO A 60 4.45 -5.07 3.43
N SER A 61 5.47 -5.24 2.60
CA SER A 61 6.15 -4.12 1.96
C SER A 61 5.14 -3.23 1.21
N ASP A 62 5.40 -1.93 1.16
CA ASP A 62 4.61 -1.01 0.36
C ASP A 62 4.63 -1.40 -1.14
N HIS A 63 5.59 -2.23 -1.58
CA HIS A 63 5.57 -2.90 -2.90
C HIS A 63 4.24 -3.63 -3.19
N TRP A 64 3.62 -4.22 -2.17
CA TRP A 64 2.38 -4.98 -2.32
C TRP A 64 1.16 -4.11 -2.02
N THR A 65 0.96 -3.06 -2.82
CA THR A 65 -0.18 -2.16 -2.66
C THR A 65 -0.95 -1.92 -3.96
N VAL A 66 -2.25 -1.70 -3.81
CA VAL A 66 -3.19 -1.41 -4.92
C VAL A 66 -4.04 -0.19 -4.60
N SER A 67 -4.61 0.44 -5.64
CA SER A 67 -5.56 1.54 -5.50
C SER A 67 -7.00 1.02 -5.37
N LEU A 68 -7.65 1.28 -4.25
CA LEU A 68 -9.07 0.95 -4.05
C LEU A 68 -9.82 2.18 -3.54
N CYS A 69 -11.06 2.38 -3.98
CA CYS A 69 -11.92 3.37 -3.33
C CYS A 69 -12.30 2.90 -1.91
N THR A 70 -12.66 3.82 -1.03
CA THR A 70 -13.02 3.52 0.37
C THR A 70 -14.05 2.39 0.50
N VAL A 71 -15.04 2.35 -0.39
CA VAL A 71 -16.10 1.31 -0.40
C VAL A 71 -15.53 -0.08 -0.69
N HIS A 72 -14.72 -0.21 -1.74
CA HIS A 72 -14.12 -1.49 -2.11
C HIS A 72 -12.99 -1.91 -1.18
N HIS A 73 -12.24 -0.96 -0.62
CA HIS A 73 -11.24 -1.24 0.40
C HIS A 73 -11.90 -1.77 1.69
N ALA A 74 -12.99 -1.15 2.14
CA ALA A 74 -13.79 -1.65 3.26
C ALA A 74 -14.42 -3.02 2.95
N GLU A 75 -14.92 -3.23 1.73
CA GLU A 75 -15.43 -4.54 1.30
C GLU A 75 -14.34 -5.61 1.38
N GLN A 76 -13.15 -5.34 0.84
CA GLN A 76 -12.00 -6.26 0.87
C GLN A 76 -11.63 -6.64 2.31
N HIS A 77 -11.63 -5.69 3.25
CA HIS A 77 -11.45 -6.00 4.67
C HIS A 77 -12.56 -6.85 5.26
N ARG A 78 -13.82 -6.64 4.84
CA ARG A 78 -14.98 -7.36 5.38
C ARG A 78 -15.06 -8.81 4.89
N ILE A 79 -14.79 -9.06 3.61
CA ILE A 79 -14.98 -10.39 3.00
C ILE A 79 -13.65 -11.17 2.82
N GLY A 80 -12.52 -10.50 2.98
CA GLY A 80 -11.18 -11.05 2.76
C GLY A 80 -10.75 -10.97 1.28
N GLU A 81 -9.43 -10.93 1.06
CA GLU A 81 -8.82 -10.79 -0.27
C GLU A 81 -9.28 -11.88 -1.26
N PRO A 82 -9.27 -13.19 -0.93
CA PRO A 82 -9.64 -14.21 -1.91
C PRO A 82 -11.10 -14.14 -2.36
N ALA A 83 -12.02 -13.72 -1.47
CA ALA A 83 -13.42 -13.55 -1.83
C ALA A 83 -13.64 -12.29 -2.67
N PHE A 84 -12.90 -11.22 -2.37
CA PHE A 84 -12.91 -9.99 -3.14
C PHE A 84 -12.40 -10.20 -4.56
N GLU A 85 -11.28 -10.90 -4.73
CA GLU A 85 -10.71 -11.30 -6.02
C GLU A 85 -11.72 -12.08 -6.86
N ARG A 86 -12.35 -13.12 -6.29
CA ARG A 86 -13.38 -13.90 -6.98
C ARG A 86 -14.62 -13.08 -7.36
N ARG A 87 -15.05 -12.16 -6.48
CA ARG A 87 -16.24 -11.33 -6.72
C ARG A 87 -16.03 -10.35 -7.86
N HIS A 88 -14.85 -9.73 -7.94
CA HIS A 88 -14.56 -8.67 -8.92
C HIS A 88 -13.75 -9.16 -10.13
N GLY A 89 -13.33 -10.43 -10.14
CA GLY A 89 -12.59 -11.03 -11.24
C GLY A 89 -11.19 -10.44 -11.41
N ILE A 90 -10.51 -10.13 -10.30
CA ILE A 90 -9.18 -9.50 -10.31
C ILE A 90 -8.17 -10.33 -9.52
N ASP A 91 -6.89 -10.16 -9.83
CA ASP A 91 -5.76 -10.70 -9.07
C ASP A 91 -5.03 -9.53 -8.39
N LEU A 92 -5.22 -9.40 -7.06
CA LEU A 92 -4.67 -8.29 -6.30
C LEU A 92 -3.14 -8.32 -6.27
N ARG A 93 -2.54 -9.51 -6.23
CA ARG A 93 -1.09 -9.69 -6.19
C ARG A 93 -0.46 -9.27 -7.52
N ALA A 94 -1.04 -9.70 -8.65
CA ALA A 94 -0.58 -9.31 -9.97
C ALA A 94 -0.70 -7.80 -10.19
N ILE A 95 -1.83 -7.21 -9.80
CA ILE A 95 -2.04 -5.76 -9.89
C ILE A 95 -1.04 -5.00 -9.01
N ALA A 96 -0.80 -5.45 -7.78
CA ALA A 96 0.19 -4.84 -6.90
C ALA A 96 1.61 -4.90 -7.50
N SER A 97 2.00 -6.03 -8.09
CA SER A 97 3.28 -6.16 -8.80
C SER A 97 3.39 -5.18 -9.96
N GLU A 98 2.29 -4.90 -10.66
CA GLU A 98 2.27 -3.95 -11.77
C GLU A 98 2.34 -2.49 -11.27
N PHE A 99 1.72 -2.16 -10.14
CA PHE A 99 1.95 -0.88 -9.49
C PHE A 99 3.41 -0.69 -9.10
N ALA A 100 4.03 -1.72 -8.51
CA ALA A 100 5.43 -1.66 -8.12
C ALA A 100 6.37 -1.51 -9.33
N SER A 101 6.10 -2.20 -10.45
CA SER A 101 6.92 -2.14 -11.67
C SER A 101 6.89 -0.76 -12.33
N ARG A 102 5.73 -0.08 -12.29
CA ARG A 102 5.53 1.24 -12.92
C ARG A 102 5.88 2.42 -12.02
N SER A 103 5.91 2.20 -10.71
CA SER A 103 6.18 3.26 -9.75
C SER A 103 7.64 3.69 -9.78
N PRO A 104 7.96 4.99 -9.95
CA PRO A 104 9.35 5.49 -9.91
C PRO A 104 9.94 5.49 -8.49
N HIS A 105 9.16 5.09 -7.48
CA HIS A 105 9.50 5.19 -6.07
C HIS A 105 9.72 3.83 -5.37
N VAL A 106 9.69 2.74 -6.13
CA VAL A 106 10.01 1.41 -5.62
C VAL A 106 11.32 1.01 -6.25
N THR A 107 12.36 0.85 -5.44
CA THR A 107 13.60 0.22 -5.89
C THR A 107 13.31 -1.27 -5.97
N THR A 108 13.17 -1.82 -7.18
CA THR A 108 12.84 -3.23 -7.40
C THR A 108 14.04 -4.09 -6.98
N SER A 109 14.12 -4.41 -5.69
CA SER A 109 15.06 -5.41 -5.18
C SER A 109 14.54 -6.79 -5.56
N LYS A 110 14.89 -7.22 -6.78
CA LYS A 110 14.83 -8.59 -7.34
C LYS A 110 13.64 -9.47 -6.90
N THR A 111 12.74 -9.71 -7.86
CA THR A 111 11.80 -10.83 -7.95
C THR A 111 12.32 -12.09 -7.24
N GLN A 112 11.63 -12.56 -6.20
CA GLN A 112 11.80 -13.93 -5.72
C GLN A 112 10.87 -14.85 -6.51
N ALA A 113 11.48 -15.92 -7.04
CA ALA A 113 10.95 -16.92 -7.97
C ALA A 113 9.77 -17.72 -7.43
#